data_AF-A0A3M6G073-F1
#
_entry.id   AF-A0A3M6G073-F1
#
_cell.length_a   1.000
_cell.length_b   1.000
_cell.length_c   1.000
_cell.angle_alpha   90.00
_cell.angle_beta   90.00
_cell.angle_gamma   90.00
#
_symmetry.space_group_name_H-M   'P 1'
#
loop_
_entity.id
_entity.type
_entity.pdbx_description
1 polymer ?
#
loop_
_entity_poly.entity_id
_entity_poly.type
_entity_poly.pdbx_seq_one_letter_code
_entity_poly.pdbx_strand_id
1 'polypeptide(L)'
;MLIAFSDLHIYKHHFYRYLQTAIVAFAPDGVRGRARRIDQMKQATASDGRVPGLTQLPCFMTKPENRTYMYVYDDYDQKIIEDRVKQFRDQTRRYLAGELSEEEFRPLRLQNGLYVQRFAPMLRVAVPYGQLTSRQARMMAKIARDYDKGYAHISTRQNVQFNWPALEDVPDILAELATVQMHAIQTSGNCLRNVTTDQFAGVAADELVDPRPWCEIVRQWTTFHPEFAYLPRKFKIAINGSTSDRAAIEVHDIGLEPLRNEAGELGFRVLVGGGLGRTPVVGAFINEFLPWQDLLSYLDAILRVYNRYGRRDNKYKARIKILVKALTPEVFAAKVDAEMAHLRGGQTTLTEAEVQRVSRHFVDPQYKALSDQHAELAALDAQHPGFARWRQRNVLAHKKPGYIAVTLSLKPTGVAPGDVT
;
A
#
# COMPACT_ATOMS: atom_id res chain seq x y z
N MET A 1 -4.49 13.52 9.01
CA MET A 1 -5.02 12.14 9.02
C MET A 1 -4.54 11.44 7.75
N LEU A 2 -3.44 10.69 7.85
CA LEU A 2 -3.14 9.65 6.88
C LEU A 2 -4.01 8.44 7.20
N ILE A 3 -4.35 7.65 6.19
CA ILE A 3 -4.91 6.31 6.37
C ILE A 3 -3.90 5.33 5.77
N ALA A 4 -3.44 4.39 6.60
CA ALA A 4 -2.60 3.28 6.18
C ALA A 4 -3.35 1.97 6.39
N PHE A 5 -3.21 1.05 5.44
CA PHE A 5 -3.98 -0.18 5.41
C PHE A 5 -3.11 -1.37 5.82
N SER A 6 -3.53 -2.12 6.85
CA SER A 6 -2.93 -3.38 7.24
C SER A 6 -3.84 -4.55 6.85
N ASP A 7 -3.35 -5.42 5.97
CA ASP A 7 -4.03 -6.68 5.68
C ASP A 7 -3.05 -7.82 5.39
N LEU A 8 -2.17 -8.09 6.36
CA LEU A 8 -1.26 -9.23 6.33
C LEU A 8 -1.46 -10.10 7.57
N HIS A 9 -2.26 -11.17 7.43
CA HIS A 9 -2.38 -12.25 8.40
C HIS A 9 -2.80 -13.56 7.72
N ILE A 10 -2.58 -14.70 8.41
CA ILE A 10 -2.73 -16.11 7.98
C ILE A 10 -1.88 -16.48 6.72
N TYR A 11 -1.22 -17.64 6.58
CA TYR A 11 -1.12 -18.92 7.30
C TYR A 11 0.38 -19.37 7.23
N LYS A 12 0.98 -20.31 8.00
CA LYS A 12 0.65 -21.24 9.11
C LYS A 12 2.04 -21.70 9.69
N HIS A 13 2.21 -22.46 10.78
CA HIS A 13 1.26 -23.21 11.61
C HIS A 13 1.51 -23.15 13.14
N HIS A 14 2.71 -22.81 13.61
CA HIS A 14 2.95 -22.44 15.03
C HIS A 14 2.91 -20.91 15.26
N PHE A 15 2.67 -20.13 14.19
CA PHE A 15 2.62 -18.66 14.14
C PHE A 15 1.19 -18.12 14.37
N TYR A 16 0.53 -18.48 15.48
CA TYR A 16 -0.90 -18.18 15.72
C TYR A 16 -1.17 -17.20 16.88
N ARG A 17 -1.19 -15.89 16.58
CA ARG A 17 -1.97 -14.82 17.24
C ARG A 17 -1.81 -13.49 16.46
N TYR A 18 -2.75 -12.55 16.64
CA TYR A 18 -2.73 -11.12 16.24
C TYR A 18 -3.50 -10.66 14.96
N LEU A 19 -3.04 -9.60 14.26
CA LEU A 19 -3.79 -8.38 13.84
C LEU A 19 -4.61 -8.41 12.52
N GLN A 20 -5.46 -7.37 12.27
CA GLN A 20 -6.17 -7.06 10.99
C GLN A 20 -6.98 -5.73 11.05
N THR A 21 -6.57 -4.60 10.41
CA THR A 21 -7.11 -3.27 10.82
C THR A 21 -6.80 -1.98 9.93
N ALA A 22 -7.78 -1.06 9.71
CA ALA A 22 -7.76 0.38 9.25
C ALA A 22 -9.05 1.24 9.60
N ILE A 23 -8.99 2.59 9.60
CA ILE A 23 -9.87 3.64 10.25
C ILE A 23 -11.10 4.15 9.41
N VAL A 24 -12.31 4.66 9.84
CA VAL A 24 -13.17 4.78 11.08
C VAL A 24 -14.62 5.35 10.73
N ALA A 25 -15.59 5.53 11.66
CA ALA A 25 -17.02 5.94 11.43
C ALA A 25 -17.69 6.89 12.49
N PHE A 26 -19.00 7.24 12.37
CA PHE A 26 -19.85 8.15 13.23
C PHE A 26 -21.21 7.48 13.63
N ALA A 27 -21.77 7.74 14.84
CA ALA A 27 -23.07 7.22 15.34
C ALA A 27 -23.67 8.12 16.46
N PRO A 28 -24.89 7.86 16.99
CA PRO A 28 -24.98 7.02 18.21
C PRO A 28 -26.24 6.11 18.38
N ASP A 29 -26.00 4.96 19.04
CA ASP A 29 -26.77 4.16 20.03
C ASP A 29 -28.30 4.33 20.27
N GLY A 30 -29.05 3.29 20.67
CA GLY A 30 -28.70 1.87 20.84
C GLY A 30 -29.68 0.99 21.67
N VAL A 31 -29.93 -0.25 21.20
CA VAL A 31 -30.01 -1.54 21.95
C VAL A 31 -30.52 -1.48 23.42
N ARG A 32 -31.64 -2.11 23.85
CA ARG A 32 -31.92 -3.57 23.90
C ARG A 32 -33.32 -3.88 24.48
N GLY A 33 -33.96 -5.02 24.16
CA GLY A 33 -35.03 -5.61 25.02
C GLY A 33 -36.11 -6.43 24.30
N ARG A 34 -36.53 -7.58 24.86
CA ARG A 34 -37.59 -8.47 24.31
C ARG A 34 -38.95 -8.16 24.94
N ALA A 35 -40.02 -8.09 24.14
CA ALA A 35 -41.39 -8.42 24.55
C ALA A 35 -42.26 -8.77 23.31
N ARG A 36 -43.48 -9.26 23.53
CA ARG A 36 -44.45 -9.67 22.49
C ARG A 36 -45.54 -8.60 22.27
N ARG A 37 -46.19 -8.67 21.10
CA ARG A 37 -47.58 -8.21 20.81
C ARG A 37 -47.75 -6.69 20.64
N ILE A 38 -48.87 -6.30 19.97
CA ILE A 38 -49.38 -4.94 19.74
C ILE A 38 -48.56 -4.19 18.65
N ASP A 39 -49.09 -3.78 17.50
CA ASP A 39 -50.44 -3.90 16.91
C ASP A 39 -51.59 -3.16 17.63
N GLN A 40 -51.38 -1.85 17.85
CA GLN A 40 -52.38 -0.77 18.00
C GLN A 40 -51.65 0.59 18.07
N MET A 41 -52.39 1.70 18.09
CA MET A 41 -51.90 3.08 18.26
C MET A 41 -50.95 3.62 17.17
N LYS A 42 -51.47 3.70 15.94
CA LYS A 42 -51.25 4.89 15.10
C LYS A 42 -52.23 5.98 15.56
N GLN A 43 -51.75 7.14 15.99
CA GLN A 43 -52.38 8.49 16.05
C GLN A 43 -51.85 9.31 17.24
N ALA A 44 -51.96 10.64 17.16
CA ALA A 44 -51.37 11.65 18.06
C ALA A 44 -49.81 11.68 18.05
N THR A 45 -49.12 12.83 18.08
CA THR A 45 -49.57 14.24 18.03
C THR A 45 -48.48 15.10 17.37
N ALA A 46 -48.84 16.27 16.84
CA ALA A 46 -47.88 17.26 16.34
C ALA A 46 -47.97 18.56 17.16
N SER A 47 -46.83 19.08 17.62
CA SER A 47 -46.70 20.41 18.23
C SER A 47 -45.23 20.89 18.27
N ASP A 48 -45.03 22.21 18.29
CA ASP A 48 -43.73 22.91 18.35
C ASP A 48 -42.98 22.65 19.68
N GLY A 49 -41.66 22.93 19.71
CA GLY A 49 -40.80 22.68 20.87
C GLY A 49 -39.32 23.07 20.65
N ARG A 50 -39.02 24.37 20.52
CA ARG A 50 -37.63 24.86 20.42
C ARG A 50 -36.83 24.63 21.71
N VAL A 51 -35.58 24.19 21.59
CA VAL A 51 -34.63 24.12 22.72
C VAL A 51 -33.55 25.20 22.54
N PRO A 52 -33.43 26.18 23.46
CA PRO A 52 -32.35 27.17 23.44
C PRO A 52 -31.10 26.66 24.19
N GLY A 53 -29.91 27.16 23.81
CA GLY A 53 -28.70 27.01 24.64
C GLY A 53 -27.59 26.10 24.11
N LEU A 54 -27.19 26.26 22.85
CA LEU A 54 -25.88 25.77 22.36
C LEU A 54 -25.10 26.95 21.77
N THR A 55 -24.16 27.48 22.55
CA THR A 55 -23.21 28.51 22.10
C THR A 55 -22.29 27.91 21.04
N GLN A 56 -22.28 28.51 19.86
CA GLN A 56 -21.43 28.07 18.75
C GLN A 56 -19.95 28.23 19.11
N LEU A 57 -19.22 27.11 19.22
CA LEU A 57 -17.77 27.14 19.11
C LEU A 57 -17.40 27.57 17.68
N PRO A 58 -16.64 28.65 17.46
CA PRO A 58 -16.33 29.14 16.13
C PRO A 58 -15.47 28.12 15.37
N CYS A 59 -16.03 27.57 14.29
CA CYS A 59 -15.29 26.70 13.39
C CYS A 59 -14.32 27.55 12.55
N PHE A 60 -13.14 27.81 13.12
CA PHE A 60 -12.04 28.46 12.41
C PHE A 60 -11.45 27.53 11.34
N MET A 61 -12.14 27.43 10.20
CA MET A 61 -11.55 26.95 8.95
C MET A 61 -10.58 28.01 8.42
N THR A 62 -9.39 28.07 9.02
CA THR A 62 -8.23 28.65 8.32
C THR A 62 -8.02 27.87 7.03
N LYS A 63 -7.72 28.58 5.93
CA LYS A 63 -7.42 27.92 4.66
C LYS A 63 -6.24 26.96 4.88
N PRO A 64 -6.33 25.68 4.46
CA PRO A 64 -5.18 24.80 4.54
C PRO A 64 -4.09 25.34 3.60
N GLU A 65 -2.97 25.79 4.17
CA GLU A 65 -1.74 25.88 3.40
C GLU A 65 -1.44 24.50 2.80
N ASN A 66 -0.93 24.47 1.56
CA ASN A 66 -0.81 23.25 0.77
C ASN A 66 0.41 22.39 1.19
N ARG A 67 0.53 22.13 2.49
CA ARG A 67 1.60 21.35 3.14
C ARG A 67 1.22 19.87 3.09
N THR A 68 1.90 19.10 2.26
CA THR A 68 1.51 17.71 2.00
C THR A 68 2.34 16.70 2.80
N TYR A 69 1.66 15.70 3.35
CA TYR A 69 2.23 14.69 4.27
C TYR A 69 2.56 13.36 3.57
N MET A 70 2.80 13.42 2.26
CA MET A 70 2.91 12.33 1.30
C MET A 70 3.50 12.90 0.00
N TYR A 71 4.14 12.06 -0.82
CA TYR A 71 4.64 12.48 -2.14
C TYR A 71 3.57 13.19 -2.99
N VAL A 72 3.97 14.29 -3.62
CA VAL A 72 3.15 15.12 -4.51
C VAL A 72 3.70 15.02 -5.92
N TYR A 73 2.85 14.69 -6.88
CA TYR A 73 3.22 14.69 -8.29
C TYR A 73 3.48 16.13 -8.74
N ASP A 74 4.64 16.38 -9.32
CA ASP A 74 4.93 17.59 -10.08
C ASP A 74 4.26 17.53 -11.48
N ASP A 75 4.50 18.56 -12.30
CA ASP A 75 3.91 18.65 -13.64
C ASP A 75 4.34 17.48 -14.56
N TYR A 76 5.49 16.84 -14.29
CA TYR A 76 6.00 15.70 -15.06
C TYR A 76 5.33 14.39 -14.61
N ASP A 77 5.29 14.11 -13.30
CA ASP A 77 4.52 12.98 -12.75
C ASP A 77 3.03 13.06 -13.17
N GLN A 78 2.44 14.27 -13.11
CA GLN A 78 1.04 14.50 -13.51
C GLN A 78 0.82 14.31 -15.02
N LYS A 79 1.69 14.88 -15.86
CA LYS A 79 1.61 14.70 -17.32
C LYS A 79 1.77 13.23 -17.73
N ILE A 80 2.63 12.48 -17.04
CA ILE A 80 2.81 11.05 -17.27
C ILE A 80 1.51 10.27 -17.06
N ILE A 81 0.78 10.50 -15.96
CA ILE A 81 -0.46 9.76 -15.71
C ILE A 81 -1.57 10.14 -16.69
N GLU A 82 -1.66 11.42 -17.08
CA GLU A 82 -2.64 11.89 -18.06
C GLU A 82 -2.37 11.34 -19.47
N ASP A 83 -1.11 11.35 -19.92
CA ASP A 83 -0.75 10.80 -21.23
C ASP A 83 -0.88 9.26 -21.24
N ARG A 84 -0.70 8.60 -20.09
CA ARG A 84 -1.02 7.17 -19.93
C ARG A 84 -2.53 6.89 -19.98
N VAL A 85 -3.37 7.77 -19.42
CA VAL A 85 -4.84 7.70 -19.55
C VAL A 85 -5.26 7.85 -21.01
N LYS A 86 -4.72 8.84 -21.73
CA LYS A 86 -4.98 9.06 -23.18
C LYS A 86 -4.57 7.82 -23.99
N GLN A 87 -3.37 7.29 -23.74
CA GLN A 87 -2.87 6.06 -24.36
C GLN A 87 -3.78 4.85 -24.09
N PHE A 88 -4.19 4.61 -22.84
CA PHE A 88 -5.05 3.47 -22.54
C PHE A 88 -6.47 3.63 -23.08
N ARG A 89 -6.98 4.86 -23.20
CA ARG A 89 -8.29 5.13 -23.83
C ARG A 89 -8.32 4.74 -25.29
N ASP A 90 -7.30 5.08 -26.09
CA ASP A 90 -7.22 4.57 -27.47
C ASP A 90 -7.05 3.05 -27.51
N GLN A 91 -6.22 2.46 -26.64
CA GLN A 91 -6.05 1.00 -26.58
C GLN A 91 -7.37 0.27 -26.29
N THR A 92 -8.21 0.79 -25.38
CA THR A 92 -9.54 0.27 -25.10
C THR A 92 -10.51 0.52 -26.26
N ARG A 93 -10.53 1.72 -26.87
CA ARG A 93 -11.31 2.05 -28.08
C ARG A 93 -11.02 1.04 -29.20
N ARG A 94 -9.75 0.78 -29.46
CA ARG A 94 -9.26 -0.15 -30.49
C ARG A 94 -9.68 -1.58 -30.23
N TYR A 95 -9.56 -2.04 -28.99
CA TYR A 95 -10.04 -3.36 -28.59
C TYR A 95 -11.56 -3.50 -28.79
N LEU A 96 -12.35 -2.51 -28.36
CA LEU A 96 -13.80 -2.50 -28.54
C LEU A 96 -14.23 -2.42 -30.02
N ALA A 97 -13.41 -1.80 -30.87
CA ALA A 97 -13.61 -1.75 -32.33
C ALA A 97 -13.08 -2.98 -33.08
N GLY A 98 -12.43 -3.94 -32.41
CA GLY A 98 -11.78 -5.09 -33.05
C GLY A 98 -10.43 -4.79 -33.73
N GLU A 99 -9.89 -3.58 -33.60
CA GLU A 99 -8.56 -3.15 -34.08
C GLU A 99 -7.38 -3.68 -33.23
N LEU A 100 -7.68 -4.39 -32.13
CA LEU A 100 -6.74 -5.12 -31.28
C LEU A 100 -7.39 -6.43 -30.81
N SER A 101 -6.67 -7.54 -30.94
CA SER A 101 -7.09 -8.82 -30.36
C SER A 101 -6.95 -8.83 -28.83
N GLU A 102 -7.65 -9.74 -28.15
CA GLU A 102 -7.44 -9.98 -26.71
C GLU A 102 -6.00 -10.45 -26.40
N GLU A 103 -5.30 -11.11 -27.33
CA GLU A 103 -3.89 -11.49 -27.15
C GLU A 103 -2.98 -10.26 -26.98
N GLU A 104 -3.24 -9.21 -27.79
CA GLU A 104 -2.51 -7.92 -27.81
C GLU A 104 -3.00 -6.94 -26.74
N PHE A 105 -4.31 -6.88 -26.48
CA PHE A 105 -4.88 -6.01 -25.46
C PHE A 105 -4.56 -6.51 -24.03
N ARG A 106 -4.48 -7.83 -23.82
CA ARG A 106 -4.11 -8.47 -22.54
C ARG A 106 -2.90 -7.85 -21.84
N PRO A 107 -1.70 -7.71 -22.43
CA PRO A 107 -0.57 -7.04 -21.76
C PRO A 107 -0.86 -5.57 -21.44
N LEU A 108 -1.54 -4.85 -22.34
CA LEU A 108 -1.86 -3.42 -22.18
C LEU A 108 -2.82 -3.18 -21.00
N ARG A 109 -3.94 -3.91 -20.95
CA ARG A 109 -4.90 -3.85 -19.84
C ARG A 109 -4.27 -4.30 -18.52
N LEU A 110 -3.44 -5.35 -18.54
CA LEU A 110 -2.73 -5.84 -17.35
C LEU A 110 -1.65 -4.87 -16.83
N GLN A 111 -1.05 -4.03 -17.68
CA GLN A 111 -0.16 -2.96 -17.22
C GLN A 111 -0.93 -1.74 -16.67
N ASN A 112 -2.20 -1.57 -17.02
CA ASN A 112 -3.11 -0.57 -16.46
C ASN A 112 -4.03 -1.15 -15.37
N GLY A 113 -3.57 -2.21 -14.69
CA GLY A 113 -4.24 -2.82 -13.55
C GLY A 113 -5.46 -3.70 -13.85
N LEU A 114 -6.04 -3.60 -15.06
CA LEU A 114 -7.28 -4.24 -15.47
C LEU A 114 -7.12 -5.74 -15.76
N TYR A 115 -7.71 -6.55 -14.89
CA TYR A 115 -7.72 -8.01 -14.95
C TYR A 115 -9.15 -8.52 -15.15
N VAL A 116 -9.48 -8.96 -16.36
CA VAL A 116 -10.74 -9.68 -16.64
C VAL A 116 -10.73 -11.03 -15.90
N GLN A 117 -11.67 -11.20 -14.96
CA GLN A 117 -11.97 -12.47 -14.29
C GLN A 117 -13.03 -13.27 -15.08
N ARG A 118 -13.45 -14.44 -14.58
CA ARG A 118 -14.48 -15.27 -15.24
C ARG A 118 -15.85 -14.58 -15.38
N PHE A 119 -16.16 -13.61 -14.51
CA PHE A 119 -17.50 -13.03 -14.38
C PHE A 119 -17.54 -11.50 -14.47
N ALA A 120 -16.40 -10.81 -14.30
CA ALA A 120 -16.32 -9.34 -14.33
C ALA A 120 -14.86 -8.88 -14.53
N PRO A 121 -14.62 -7.67 -15.05
CA PRO A 121 -13.33 -6.99 -14.94
C PRO A 121 -13.03 -6.61 -13.49
N MET A 122 -11.76 -6.63 -13.10
CA MET A 122 -11.27 -6.06 -11.85
C MET A 122 -10.14 -5.08 -12.11
N LEU A 123 -10.25 -3.88 -11.56
CA LEU A 123 -9.27 -2.81 -11.65
C LEU A 123 -8.51 -2.69 -10.33
N ARG A 124 -7.20 -2.93 -10.34
CA ARG A 124 -6.34 -2.67 -9.18
C ARG A 124 -5.67 -1.30 -9.28
N VAL A 125 -6.03 -0.40 -8.37
CA VAL A 125 -5.40 0.92 -8.19
C VAL A 125 -4.02 0.74 -7.54
N ALA A 126 -3.07 1.63 -7.85
CA ALA A 126 -1.79 1.72 -7.17
C ALA A 126 -1.93 2.58 -5.90
N VAL A 127 -1.41 2.07 -4.77
CA VAL A 127 -1.37 2.80 -3.49
C VAL A 127 0.07 2.74 -2.97
N PRO A 128 0.95 3.66 -3.40
CA PRO A 128 2.36 3.68 -2.99
C PRO A 128 2.52 3.45 -1.49
N TYR A 129 3.33 2.44 -1.11
CA TYR A 129 3.66 2.10 0.29
C TYR A 129 2.45 2.04 1.25
N GLY A 130 1.25 1.76 0.75
CA GLY A 130 0.03 1.62 1.53
C GLY A 130 -0.55 2.92 2.12
N GLN A 131 -0.04 4.10 1.75
CA GLN A 131 -0.49 5.39 2.29
C GLN A 131 -1.51 6.10 1.41
N LEU A 132 -2.56 6.64 2.03
CA LEU A 132 -3.64 7.37 1.37
C LEU A 132 -4.04 8.65 2.12
N THR A 133 -4.30 9.70 1.34
CA THR A 133 -4.94 10.94 1.83
C THR A 133 -6.46 10.81 1.86
N SER A 134 -7.14 11.63 2.68
CA SER A 134 -8.60 11.68 2.70
C SER A 134 -9.23 12.17 1.38
N ARG A 135 -8.47 12.89 0.53
CA ARG A 135 -8.90 13.27 -0.84
C ARG A 135 -8.98 12.04 -1.74
N GLN A 136 -7.92 11.23 -1.76
CA GLN A 136 -7.83 9.99 -2.53
C GLN A 136 -8.86 8.95 -2.04
N ALA A 137 -9.04 8.79 -0.72
CA ALA A 137 -10.07 7.93 -0.16
C ALA A 137 -11.49 8.33 -0.60
N ARG A 138 -11.81 9.64 -0.61
CA ARG A 138 -13.11 10.14 -1.13
C ARG A 138 -13.28 9.89 -2.63
N MET A 139 -12.22 9.99 -3.43
CA MET A 139 -12.28 9.65 -4.86
C MET A 139 -12.55 8.15 -5.08
N MET A 140 -11.86 7.27 -4.36
CA MET A 140 -12.12 5.84 -4.45
C MET A 140 -13.55 5.48 -3.99
N ALA A 141 -14.08 6.19 -3.00
CA ALA A 141 -15.48 6.03 -2.58
C ALA A 141 -16.48 6.59 -3.63
N LYS A 142 -16.12 7.60 -4.43
CA LYS A 142 -16.90 8.00 -5.62
C LYS A 142 -16.90 6.87 -6.64
N ILE A 143 -15.73 6.41 -7.04
CA ILE A 143 -15.58 5.33 -8.04
C ILE A 143 -16.32 4.06 -7.62
N ALA A 144 -16.29 3.70 -6.33
CA ALA A 144 -17.03 2.57 -5.77
C ALA A 144 -18.55 2.66 -6.00
N ARG A 145 -19.16 3.86 -5.93
CA ARG A 145 -20.61 4.07 -6.12
C ARG A 145 -20.98 4.26 -7.58
N ASP A 146 -20.11 4.91 -8.34
CA ASP A 146 -20.44 5.39 -9.69
C ASP A 146 -20.10 4.34 -10.76
N TYR A 147 -19.10 3.48 -10.53
CA TYR A 147 -18.61 2.46 -11.48
C TYR A 147 -18.43 1.06 -10.88
N ASP A 148 -18.83 0.82 -9.63
CA ASP A 148 -18.80 -0.50 -8.98
C ASP A 148 -20.08 -0.67 -8.12
N LYS A 149 -20.13 -1.64 -7.20
CA LYS A 149 -21.34 -2.02 -6.44
C LYS A 149 -21.42 -1.35 -5.06
N GLY A 150 -20.95 -0.12 -4.94
CA GLY A 150 -20.93 0.66 -3.70
C GLY A 150 -19.87 0.22 -2.69
N TYR A 151 -18.87 -0.57 -3.10
CA TYR A 151 -17.78 -1.03 -2.23
C TYR A 151 -16.43 -1.08 -2.95
N ALA A 152 -15.34 -1.13 -2.17
CA ALA A 152 -13.98 -1.32 -2.66
C ALA A 152 -13.23 -2.35 -1.80
N HIS A 153 -12.35 -3.14 -2.42
CA HIS A 153 -11.64 -4.24 -1.77
C HIS A 153 -10.17 -3.89 -1.46
N ILE A 154 -9.84 -3.78 -0.17
CA ILE A 154 -8.47 -3.65 0.32
C ILE A 154 -7.74 -4.99 0.19
N SER A 155 -6.52 -4.96 -0.34
CA SER A 155 -5.74 -6.17 -0.64
C SER A 155 -4.56 -6.39 0.30
N THR A 156 -4.07 -7.63 0.33
CA THR A 156 -2.84 -8.06 1.03
C THR A 156 -1.51 -7.49 0.48
N ARG A 157 -1.60 -6.38 -0.26
CA ARG A 157 -0.48 -5.50 -0.66
C ARG A 157 -0.80 -4.02 -0.44
N GLN A 158 -1.74 -3.70 0.44
CA GLN A 158 -2.12 -2.32 0.80
C GLN A 158 -2.72 -1.50 -0.37
N ASN A 159 -2.99 -2.14 -1.52
CA ASN A 159 -3.68 -1.57 -2.68
C ASN A 159 -5.20 -1.77 -2.59
N VAL A 160 -5.96 -0.91 -3.27
CA VAL A 160 -7.41 -1.03 -3.48
C VAL A 160 -7.75 -1.72 -4.81
N GLN A 161 -8.85 -2.47 -4.85
CA GLN A 161 -9.42 -3.11 -6.04
C GLN A 161 -10.92 -2.82 -6.18
N PHE A 162 -11.34 -2.51 -7.39
CA PHE A 162 -12.73 -2.49 -7.85
C PHE A 162 -12.97 -3.80 -8.62
N ASN A 163 -14.05 -4.52 -8.34
CA ASN A 163 -14.28 -5.90 -8.81
C ASN A 163 -15.41 -6.04 -9.84
N TRP A 164 -16.11 -4.94 -10.14
CA TRP A 164 -17.25 -4.91 -11.06
C TRP A 164 -17.29 -3.78 -12.11
N PRO A 165 -16.23 -2.98 -12.40
CA PRO A 165 -16.33 -1.94 -13.42
C PRO A 165 -16.53 -2.53 -14.82
N ALA A 166 -17.33 -1.85 -15.63
CA ALA A 166 -17.41 -2.11 -17.06
C ALA A 166 -16.03 -1.85 -17.71
N LEU A 167 -15.71 -2.55 -18.80
CA LEU A 167 -14.39 -2.51 -19.43
C LEU A 167 -14.17 -1.17 -20.17
N GLU A 168 -15.26 -0.69 -20.77
CA GLU A 168 -15.43 0.58 -21.45
C GLU A 168 -15.21 1.80 -20.54
N ASP A 169 -15.61 1.72 -19.26
CA ASP A 169 -15.52 2.82 -18.29
C ASP A 169 -14.12 2.98 -17.65
N VAL A 170 -13.25 1.96 -17.73
CA VAL A 170 -11.93 1.98 -17.06
C VAL A 170 -11.06 3.19 -17.45
N PRO A 171 -11.00 3.65 -18.71
CA PRO A 171 -10.30 4.88 -19.08
C PRO A 171 -10.85 6.15 -18.41
N ASP A 172 -12.12 6.19 -18.01
CA ASP A 172 -12.74 7.28 -17.27
C ASP A 172 -12.48 7.17 -15.77
N ILE A 173 -12.57 5.97 -15.20
CA ILE A 173 -12.13 5.71 -13.81
C ILE A 173 -10.66 6.13 -13.61
N LEU A 174 -9.79 5.83 -14.59
CA LEU A 174 -8.39 6.23 -14.55
C LEU A 174 -8.18 7.74 -14.74
N ALA A 175 -9.05 8.42 -15.49
CA ALA A 175 -9.05 9.88 -15.59
C ALA A 175 -9.45 10.53 -14.26
N GLU A 176 -10.50 10.03 -13.59
CA GLU A 176 -10.90 10.51 -12.26
C GLU A 176 -9.82 10.30 -11.21
N LEU A 177 -9.17 9.13 -11.19
CA LEU A 177 -8.03 8.84 -10.32
C LEU A 177 -6.86 9.82 -10.56
N ALA A 178 -6.61 10.23 -11.81
CA ALA A 178 -5.55 11.18 -12.13
C ALA A 178 -5.79 12.57 -11.52
N THR A 179 -7.05 13.02 -11.37
CA THR A 179 -7.38 14.31 -10.73
C THR A 179 -6.98 14.40 -9.24
N VAL A 180 -6.73 13.26 -8.59
CA VAL A 180 -6.30 13.18 -7.19
C VAL A 180 -4.89 12.60 -7.01
N GLN A 181 -4.10 12.53 -8.10
CA GLN A 181 -2.75 11.98 -8.15
C GLN A 181 -2.74 10.49 -7.75
N MET A 182 -3.45 9.67 -8.54
CA MET A 182 -3.50 8.20 -8.45
C MET A 182 -3.49 7.56 -9.84
N HIS A 183 -3.06 6.31 -9.93
CA HIS A 183 -2.98 5.54 -11.19
C HIS A 183 -3.19 4.04 -10.97
N ALA A 184 -3.24 3.26 -12.07
CA ALA A 184 -3.21 1.78 -12.04
C ALA A 184 -1.98 1.16 -12.74
N ILE A 185 -0.99 1.98 -13.09
CA ILE A 185 0.28 1.58 -13.73
C ILE A 185 0.95 0.44 -12.94
N GLN A 186 1.36 -0.61 -13.66
CA GLN A 186 2.14 -1.77 -13.18
C GLN A 186 1.52 -2.57 -12.00
N THR A 187 0.24 -2.40 -11.66
CA THR A 187 -0.38 -3.14 -10.54
C THR A 187 -0.71 -4.61 -10.84
N SER A 188 -0.71 -5.00 -12.12
CA SER A 188 -1.01 -6.33 -12.66
C SER A 188 0.12 -6.84 -13.58
N GLY A 189 -0.13 -7.76 -14.53
CA GLY A 189 0.88 -8.15 -15.53
C GLY A 189 2.13 -8.88 -15.04
N ASN A 190 3.20 -8.74 -15.84
CA ASN A 190 4.51 -9.41 -15.74
C ASN A 190 5.66 -8.41 -15.48
N CYS A 191 5.38 -7.38 -14.69
CA CYS A 191 6.33 -6.36 -14.26
C CYS A 191 6.53 -6.41 -12.73
N LEU A 192 7.27 -5.43 -12.18
CA LEU A 192 7.19 -5.11 -10.76
C LEU A 192 5.77 -4.70 -10.36
N ARG A 193 5.48 -4.83 -9.08
CA ARG A 193 4.27 -4.36 -8.41
C ARG A 193 4.63 -3.29 -7.39
N ASN A 194 3.62 -2.57 -6.93
CA ASN A 194 3.71 -1.61 -5.83
C ASN A 194 4.70 -2.04 -4.73
N VAL A 195 5.59 -1.13 -4.36
CA VAL A 195 6.54 -1.29 -3.25
C VAL A 195 5.76 -1.13 -1.94
N THR A 196 5.94 -2.06 -1.00
CA THR A 196 5.16 -2.14 0.24
C THR A 196 6.04 -2.02 1.48
N THR A 197 5.48 -1.52 2.58
CA THR A 197 6.19 -1.30 3.85
C THR A 197 5.23 -1.43 5.04
N ASP A 198 5.72 -1.21 6.27
CA ASP A 198 4.88 -1.21 7.48
C ASP A 198 3.75 -0.17 7.39
N GLN A 199 2.54 -0.55 7.81
CA GLN A 199 1.41 0.37 7.94
C GLN A 199 1.67 1.55 8.91
N PHE A 200 2.65 1.44 9.81
CA PHE A 200 3.01 2.49 10.76
C PHE A 200 4.26 3.29 10.35
N ALA A 201 4.70 3.15 9.09
CA ALA A 201 5.81 3.91 8.52
C ALA A 201 5.62 5.43 8.66
N GLY A 202 6.66 6.10 9.16
CA GLY A 202 6.71 7.50 9.52
C GLY A 202 6.14 7.82 10.92
N VAL A 203 5.61 6.86 11.68
CA VAL A 203 4.96 7.14 12.99
C VAL A 203 5.25 6.15 14.11
N ALA A 204 5.69 4.91 13.84
CA ALA A 204 5.91 3.90 14.87
C ALA A 204 7.00 4.28 15.89
N ALA A 205 6.78 3.98 17.17
CA ALA A 205 7.78 4.21 18.21
C ALA A 205 9.05 3.32 18.11
N ASP A 206 8.98 2.22 17.34
CA ASP A 206 10.11 1.32 17.05
C ASP A 206 10.59 1.40 15.59
N GLU A 207 10.34 2.52 14.92
CA GLU A 207 10.89 2.83 13.61
C GLU A 207 12.40 3.14 13.71
N LEU A 208 13.22 2.39 12.97
CA LEU A 208 14.67 2.56 12.88
C LEU A 208 15.04 3.59 11.79
N VAL A 209 14.32 3.52 10.67
CA VAL A 209 14.47 4.39 9.49
C VAL A 209 13.09 4.52 8.86
N ASP A 210 12.65 5.74 8.55
CA ASP A 210 11.43 5.97 7.78
C ASP A 210 11.58 5.33 6.38
N PRO A 211 10.80 4.29 6.04
CA PRO A 211 10.97 3.54 4.81
C PRO A 211 10.31 4.22 3.61
N ARG A 212 9.52 5.29 3.81
CA ARG A 212 8.67 5.90 2.76
C ARG A 212 9.48 6.59 1.67
N PRO A 213 10.54 7.39 1.95
CA PRO A 213 11.38 7.96 0.89
C PRO A 213 12.04 6.87 0.04
N TRP A 214 12.54 5.80 0.65
CA TRP A 214 13.15 4.67 -0.04
C TRP A 214 12.15 3.91 -0.92
N CYS A 215 10.92 3.71 -0.43
CA CYS A 215 9.85 3.09 -1.21
C CYS A 215 9.42 3.97 -2.40
N GLU A 216 9.45 5.29 -2.26
CA GLU A 216 9.14 6.27 -3.32
C GLU A 216 10.28 6.37 -4.35
N ILE A 217 11.56 6.38 -3.94
CA ILE A 217 12.73 6.29 -4.83
C ILE A 217 12.66 5.03 -5.70
N VAL A 218 12.39 3.86 -5.08
CA VAL A 218 12.22 2.60 -5.80
C VAL A 218 10.95 2.60 -6.67
N ARG A 219 9.86 3.27 -6.26
CA ARG A 219 8.68 3.48 -7.12
C ARG A 219 9.06 4.25 -8.39
N GLN A 220 9.76 5.37 -8.27
CA GLN A 220 10.12 6.22 -9.41
C GLN A 220 11.06 5.48 -10.37
N TRP A 221 12.14 4.87 -9.88
CA TRP A 221 13.08 4.07 -10.71
C TRP A 221 12.41 2.87 -11.42
N THR A 222 11.40 2.24 -10.81
CA THR A 222 10.67 1.11 -11.44
C THR A 222 9.58 1.53 -12.44
N THR A 223 9.14 2.80 -12.40
CA THR A 223 7.98 3.26 -13.16
C THR A 223 8.35 3.43 -14.64
N PHE A 224 7.64 2.70 -15.52
CA PHE A 224 7.92 2.59 -16.96
C PHE A 224 9.32 2.08 -17.39
N HIS A 225 10.17 1.61 -16.48
CA HIS A 225 11.53 1.15 -16.82
C HIS A 225 11.52 0.04 -17.89
N PRO A 226 12.15 0.22 -19.08
CA PRO A 226 11.99 -0.68 -20.22
C PRO A 226 12.37 -2.14 -19.92
N GLU A 227 13.49 -2.37 -19.23
CA GLU A 227 13.96 -3.71 -18.87
C GLU A 227 13.01 -4.44 -17.91
N PHE A 228 12.18 -3.71 -17.15
CA PHE A 228 11.35 -4.27 -16.09
C PHE A 228 9.83 -4.24 -16.39
N ALA A 229 9.45 -3.73 -17.56
CA ALA A 229 8.11 -3.87 -18.11
C ALA A 229 7.79 -5.33 -18.56
N TYR A 230 8.83 -6.16 -18.79
CA TYR A 230 8.73 -7.52 -19.34
C TYR A 230 9.58 -8.58 -18.58
N LEU A 231 9.41 -8.63 -17.26
CA LEU A 231 10.03 -9.65 -16.41
C LEU A 231 9.44 -11.05 -16.69
N PRO A 232 10.17 -12.14 -16.39
CA PRO A 232 9.68 -13.52 -16.57
C PRO A 232 8.33 -13.79 -15.88
N ARG A 233 8.14 -13.22 -14.68
CA ARG A 233 6.88 -13.23 -13.94
C ARG A 233 6.81 -12.07 -12.95
N LYS A 234 5.58 -11.73 -12.52
CA LYS A 234 5.26 -10.72 -11.49
C LYS A 234 6.30 -10.66 -10.37
N PHE A 235 6.71 -9.45 -10.01
CA PHE A 235 7.79 -9.21 -9.04
C PHE A 235 7.32 -8.24 -7.95
N LYS A 236 7.78 -8.42 -6.71
CA LYS A 236 7.43 -7.58 -5.57
C LYS A 236 8.70 -7.11 -4.84
N ILE A 237 8.74 -5.85 -4.44
CA ILE A 237 9.71 -5.33 -3.46
C ILE A 237 8.95 -4.96 -2.18
N ALA A 238 9.59 -5.17 -1.02
CA ALA A 238 9.18 -4.55 0.23
C ALA A 238 10.38 -4.04 1.03
N ILE A 239 10.15 -3.00 1.83
CA ILE A 239 11.15 -2.40 2.72
C ILE A 239 10.56 -2.42 4.13
N ASN A 240 11.26 -3.01 5.10
CA ASN A 240 10.92 -2.88 6.51
C ASN A 240 11.40 -1.51 7.03
N GLY A 241 10.72 -0.92 8.02
CA GLY A 241 11.18 0.31 8.70
C GLY A 241 11.39 0.14 10.21
N SER A 242 10.89 -0.95 10.78
CA SER A 242 10.74 -1.15 12.23
C SER A 242 11.57 -2.32 12.76
N THR A 243 11.81 -2.36 14.08
CA THR A 243 12.51 -3.48 14.75
C THR A 243 11.89 -4.86 14.53
N SER A 244 10.62 -4.89 14.10
CA SER A 244 9.86 -6.09 13.75
C SER A 244 9.45 -6.04 12.27
N ASP A 245 9.59 -7.15 11.54
CA ASP A 245 9.22 -7.23 10.11
C ASP A 245 7.69 -7.29 9.91
N ARG A 246 7.07 -6.11 9.94
CA ARG A 246 5.63 -5.92 9.65
C ARG A 246 5.35 -5.88 8.15
N ALA A 247 6.37 -5.57 7.34
CA ALA A 247 6.28 -5.58 5.89
C ALA A 247 6.29 -7.01 5.30
N ALA A 248 6.70 -8.00 6.10
CA ALA A 248 6.93 -9.39 5.73
C ALA A 248 7.90 -9.52 4.53
N ILE A 249 9.05 -8.86 4.62
CA ILE A 249 10.06 -8.80 3.55
C ILE A 249 10.48 -10.21 3.10
N GLU A 250 10.51 -11.19 4.00
CA GLU A 250 10.78 -12.61 3.74
C GLU A 250 9.93 -13.25 2.62
N VAL A 251 8.71 -12.73 2.37
CA VAL A 251 7.77 -13.26 1.36
C VAL A 251 7.59 -12.37 0.13
N HIS A 252 8.60 -11.53 -0.12
CA HIS A 252 8.72 -10.69 -1.31
C HIS A 252 9.73 -11.25 -2.31
N ASP A 253 9.71 -10.77 -3.56
CA ASP A 253 10.69 -11.22 -4.56
C ASP A 253 12.07 -10.60 -4.27
N ILE A 254 12.09 -9.36 -3.76
CA ILE A 254 13.17 -8.74 -2.97
C ILE A 254 12.58 -8.19 -1.67
N GLY A 255 13.28 -8.40 -0.56
CA GLY A 255 13.08 -7.77 0.74
C GLY A 255 14.28 -6.90 1.11
N LEU A 256 14.03 -5.75 1.73
CA LEU A 256 15.05 -4.80 2.18
C LEU A 256 14.85 -4.47 3.66
N GLU A 257 15.91 -4.58 4.45
CA GLU A 257 15.93 -4.25 5.87
C GLU A 257 17.01 -3.18 6.13
N PRO A 258 16.62 -1.92 6.42
CA PRO A 258 17.55 -0.85 6.73
C PRO A 258 18.27 -1.12 8.06
N LEU A 259 19.59 -0.91 8.08
CA LEU A 259 20.40 -0.99 9.29
C LEU A 259 21.51 0.07 9.27
N ARG A 260 22.16 0.27 10.42
CA ARG A 260 23.41 1.03 10.50
C ARG A 260 24.57 0.10 10.81
N ASN A 261 25.72 0.33 10.20
CA ASN A 261 26.96 -0.36 10.56
C ASN A 261 27.57 0.23 11.84
N GLU A 262 28.73 -0.30 12.27
CA GLU A 262 29.46 0.15 13.46
C GLU A 262 29.91 1.62 13.40
N ALA A 263 30.10 2.17 12.19
CA ALA A 263 30.38 3.60 11.96
C ALA A 263 29.11 4.48 11.94
N GLY A 264 27.92 3.89 12.11
CA GLY A 264 26.63 4.58 12.07
C GLY A 264 26.10 4.85 10.66
N GLU A 265 26.78 4.41 9.61
CA GLU A 265 26.39 4.62 8.21
C GLU A 265 25.17 3.76 7.85
N LEU A 266 24.24 4.33 7.08
CA LEU A 266 23.04 3.63 6.64
C LEU A 266 23.36 2.62 5.52
N GLY A 267 22.76 1.44 5.60
CA GLY A 267 22.72 0.47 4.51
C GLY A 267 21.47 -0.39 4.57
N PHE A 268 21.46 -1.46 3.78
CA PHE A 268 20.37 -2.44 3.73
C PHE A 268 20.91 -3.87 3.76
N ARG A 269 20.30 -4.74 4.57
CA ARG A 269 20.36 -6.19 4.36
C ARG A 269 19.40 -6.53 3.22
N VAL A 270 19.87 -7.29 2.24
CA VAL A 270 19.14 -7.58 0.99
C VAL A 270 18.76 -9.06 0.94
N LEU A 271 17.46 -9.32 0.96
CA LEU A 271 16.87 -10.65 0.90
C LEU A 271 16.19 -10.88 -0.45
N VAL A 272 16.38 -12.04 -1.07
CA VAL A 272 15.86 -12.34 -2.42
C VAL A 272 15.20 -13.72 -2.47
N GLY A 273 14.16 -13.86 -3.29
CA GLY A 273 13.59 -15.17 -3.62
C GLY A 273 12.48 -15.66 -2.70
N GLY A 274 11.75 -14.78 -2.02
CA GLY A 274 10.57 -15.15 -1.23
C GLY A 274 9.27 -15.35 -2.04
N GLY A 275 8.25 -15.85 -1.35
CA GLY A 275 6.85 -15.59 -1.69
C GLY A 275 5.87 -16.75 -1.54
N LEU A 276 4.70 -16.45 -0.96
CA LEU A 276 3.57 -17.35 -0.70
C LEU A 276 2.75 -17.76 -1.96
N GLY A 277 3.44 -18.21 -3.01
CA GLY A 277 2.79 -18.88 -4.16
C GLY A 277 2.56 -20.37 -3.88
N ARG A 278 2.04 -21.12 -4.88
CA ARG A 278 1.72 -22.57 -4.81
C ARG A 278 2.77 -23.44 -4.08
N THR A 279 4.05 -23.12 -4.25
CA THR A 279 5.14 -23.63 -3.40
C THR A 279 5.62 -22.45 -2.53
N PRO A 280 5.27 -22.35 -1.24
CA PRO A 280 5.76 -21.27 -0.38
C PRO A 280 7.29 -21.37 -0.22
N VAL A 281 7.95 -20.23 -0.16
CA VAL A 281 9.42 -20.08 0.03
C VAL A 281 9.65 -18.81 0.84
N VAL A 282 10.52 -18.89 1.84
CA VAL A 282 11.14 -17.74 2.52
C VAL A 282 12.39 -17.37 1.71
N GLY A 283 12.61 -16.08 1.46
CA GLY A 283 13.81 -15.65 0.74
C GLY A 283 15.09 -15.84 1.56
N ALA A 284 16.25 -15.70 0.93
CA ALA A 284 17.55 -15.75 1.58
C ALA A 284 18.23 -14.38 1.52
N PHE A 285 18.95 -13.99 2.57
CA PHE A 285 19.87 -12.86 2.50
C PHE A 285 21.00 -13.20 1.52
N ILE A 286 21.30 -12.26 0.63
CA ILE A 286 22.42 -12.36 -0.33
C ILE A 286 23.47 -11.26 -0.12
N ASN A 287 23.13 -10.23 0.68
CA ASN A 287 24.04 -9.18 1.09
C ASN A 287 23.62 -8.70 2.50
N GLU A 288 24.59 -8.68 3.43
CA GLU A 288 24.38 -8.30 4.83
C GLU A 288 24.63 -6.82 5.11
N PHE A 289 25.25 -6.08 4.18
CA PHE A 289 25.33 -4.61 4.24
C PHE A 289 25.57 -4.00 2.85
N LEU A 290 24.49 -3.62 2.17
CA LEU A 290 24.53 -2.81 0.97
C LEU A 290 24.51 -1.31 1.35
N PRO A 291 25.54 -0.51 1.03
CA PRO A 291 25.50 0.95 1.23
C PRO A 291 24.31 1.58 0.52
N TRP A 292 23.64 2.56 1.14
CA TRP A 292 22.40 3.13 0.58
C TRP A 292 22.58 3.75 -0.82
N GLN A 293 23.78 4.23 -1.14
CA GLN A 293 24.15 4.79 -2.44
C GLN A 293 24.04 3.74 -3.57
N ASP A 294 24.34 2.47 -3.27
CA ASP A 294 24.31 1.37 -4.24
C ASP A 294 22.89 0.81 -4.48
N LEU A 295 21.87 1.28 -3.74
CA LEU A 295 20.56 0.64 -3.65
C LEU A 295 19.93 0.33 -5.02
N LEU A 296 19.81 1.32 -5.90
CA LEU A 296 19.19 1.09 -7.21
C LEU A 296 20.07 0.21 -8.10
N SER A 297 21.37 0.44 -8.14
CA SER A 297 22.33 -0.37 -8.92
C SER A 297 22.35 -1.86 -8.50
N TYR A 298 22.11 -2.17 -7.23
CA TYR A 298 21.98 -3.56 -6.76
C TYR A 298 20.62 -4.18 -7.13
N LEU A 299 19.54 -3.39 -7.10
CA LEU A 299 18.23 -3.81 -7.57
C LEU A 299 18.21 -4.02 -9.10
N ASP A 300 18.90 -3.16 -9.88
CA ASP A 300 19.20 -3.34 -11.31
C ASP A 300 19.90 -4.70 -11.53
N ALA A 301 20.98 -4.98 -10.79
CA ALA A 301 21.73 -6.24 -10.88
C ALA A 301 20.85 -7.48 -10.60
N ILE A 302 20.05 -7.47 -9.51
CA ILE A 302 19.11 -8.56 -9.18
C ILE A 302 18.09 -8.77 -10.31
N LEU A 303 17.53 -7.69 -10.86
CA LEU A 303 16.56 -7.76 -11.95
C LEU A 303 17.20 -8.21 -13.27
N ARG A 304 18.46 -7.86 -13.54
CA ARG A 304 19.21 -8.31 -14.73
C ARG A 304 19.57 -9.78 -14.67
N VAL A 305 20.04 -10.29 -13.53
CA VAL A 305 20.23 -11.74 -13.30
C VAL A 305 18.90 -12.49 -13.48
N TYR A 306 17.80 -11.98 -12.91
CA TYR A 306 16.47 -12.57 -13.08
C TYR A 306 15.96 -12.49 -14.53
N ASN A 307 16.22 -11.41 -15.25
CA ASN A 307 15.84 -11.28 -16.66
C ASN A 307 16.61 -12.24 -17.57
N ARG A 308 17.92 -12.42 -17.32
CA ARG A 308 18.81 -13.27 -18.14
C ARG A 308 18.58 -14.76 -17.90
N TYR A 309 18.43 -15.18 -16.64
CA TYR A 309 18.34 -16.61 -16.27
C TYR A 309 16.92 -17.07 -15.88
N GLY A 310 15.94 -16.16 -15.79
CA GLY A 310 14.57 -16.47 -15.41
C GLY A 310 13.76 -17.17 -16.50
N ARG A 311 13.22 -18.34 -16.15
CA ARG A 311 12.38 -19.17 -17.02
C ARG A 311 11.15 -18.42 -17.55
N ARG A 312 10.96 -18.43 -18.87
CA ARG A 312 9.74 -17.93 -19.55
C ARG A 312 8.87 -19.05 -20.14
N ASP A 313 9.41 -20.26 -20.27
CA ASP A 313 8.75 -21.46 -20.82
C ASP A 313 7.54 -21.93 -19.99
N ASN A 314 7.62 -21.80 -18.65
CA ASN A 314 6.62 -22.34 -17.74
C ASN A 314 6.22 -21.31 -16.68
N LYS A 315 5.04 -20.69 -16.87
CA LYS A 315 4.48 -19.64 -16.00
C LYS A 315 4.35 -20.00 -14.51
N TYR A 316 4.41 -21.29 -14.15
CA TYR A 316 4.40 -21.76 -12.77
C TYR A 316 5.81 -21.90 -12.16
N LYS A 317 6.85 -22.07 -13.00
CA LYS A 317 8.27 -22.11 -12.61
C LYS A 317 9.01 -20.78 -12.86
N ALA A 318 8.33 -19.77 -13.41
CA ALA A 318 8.89 -18.48 -13.87
C ALA A 318 9.20 -17.41 -12.81
N ARG A 319 9.14 -17.69 -11.50
CA ARG A 319 9.40 -16.68 -10.43
C ARG A 319 10.84 -16.73 -9.94
N ILE A 320 11.42 -15.60 -9.54
CA ILE A 320 12.82 -15.49 -9.06
C ILE A 320 13.15 -16.51 -7.95
N LYS A 321 12.23 -16.79 -7.03
CA LYS A 321 12.41 -17.85 -6.01
C LYS A 321 12.74 -19.25 -6.54
N ILE A 322 12.30 -19.56 -7.77
CA ILE A 322 12.62 -20.83 -8.44
C ILE A 322 14.02 -20.77 -9.07
N LEU A 323 14.44 -19.59 -9.53
CA LEU A 323 15.80 -19.33 -10.00
C LEU A 323 16.81 -19.36 -8.84
N VAL A 324 16.54 -18.65 -7.75
CA VAL A 324 17.38 -18.67 -6.52
C VAL A 324 17.47 -20.09 -5.97
N LYS A 325 16.36 -20.84 -5.88
CA LYS A 325 16.41 -22.25 -5.45
C LYS A 325 17.15 -23.17 -6.43
N ALA A 326 17.19 -22.86 -7.72
CA ALA A 326 17.89 -23.66 -8.73
C ALA A 326 19.39 -23.35 -8.85
N LEU A 327 19.81 -22.13 -8.50
CA LEU A 327 21.21 -21.72 -8.44
C LEU A 327 21.86 -21.95 -7.06
N THR A 328 21.04 -21.94 -6.00
CA THR A 328 21.37 -21.59 -4.60
C THR A 328 21.54 -20.06 -4.37
N PRO A 329 21.31 -19.56 -3.14
CA PRO A 329 21.47 -18.13 -2.81
C PRO A 329 22.88 -17.61 -3.09
N GLU A 330 23.91 -18.42 -2.84
CA GLU A 330 25.32 -18.02 -2.90
C GLU A 330 25.77 -17.83 -4.37
N VAL A 331 25.36 -18.74 -5.25
CA VAL A 331 25.60 -18.62 -6.71
C VAL A 331 24.71 -17.54 -7.32
N PHE A 332 23.55 -17.25 -6.73
CA PHE A 332 22.75 -16.09 -7.13
C PHE A 332 23.45 -14.77 -6.74
N ALA A 333 23.92 -14.65 -5.49
CA ALA A 333 24.69 -13.51 -4.99
C ALA A 333 25.90 -13.22 -5.87
N ALA A 334 26.77 -14.22 -6.11
CA ALA A 334 27.94 -14.08 -6.97
C ALA A 334 27.63 -13.64 -8.41
N LYS A 335 26.41 -13.87 -8.92
CA LYS A 335 25.95 -13.34 -10.22
C LYS A 335 25.43 -11.91 -10.13
N VAL A 336 24.80 -11.54 -9.02
CA VAL A 336 24.39 -10.15 -8.75
C VAL A 336 25.61 -9.28 -8.55
N ASP A 337 26.60 -9.73 -7.78
CA ASP A 337 27.81 -8.97 -7.50
C ASP A 337 28.67 -8.78 -8.76
N ALA A 338 28.69 -9.76 -9.66
CA ALA A 338 29.32 -9.64 -10.98
C ALA A 338 28.63 -8.62 -11.90
N GLU A 339 27.29 -8.54 -11.91
CA GLU A 339 26.58 -7.46 -12.63
C GLU A 339 26.78 -6.10 -11.93
N MET A 340 26.78 -6.08 -10.59
CA MET A 340 26.99 -4.87 -9.78
C MET A 340 28.37 -4.24 -10.01
N ALA A 341 29.40 -5.05 -10.27
CA ALA A 341 30.74 -4.57 -10.64
C ALA A 341 30.74 -3.70 -11.92
N HIS A 342 29.72 -3.84 -12.78
CA HIS A 342 29.53 -3.01 -13.98
C HIS A 342 28.57 -1.81 -13.77
N LEU A 343 27.91 -1.71 -12.62
CA LEU A 343 26.89 -0.70 -12.31
C LEU A 343 27.30 0.27 -11.19
N ARG A 344 28.22 -0.15 -10.32
CA ARG A 344 28.79 0.64 -9.21
C ARG A 344 29.36 1.98 -9.70
N GLY A 345 28.89 3.09 -9.11
CA GLY A 345 29.29 4.45 -9.51
C GLY A 345 28.65 4.95 -10.82
N GLY A 346 27.71 4.19 -11.39
CA GLY A 346 26.94 4.58 -12.57
C GLY A 346 25.79 5.54 -12.28
N GLN A 347 24.98 5.82 -13.30
CA GLN A 347 23.86 6.78 -13.23
C GLN A 347 22.77 6.41 -12.18
N THR A 348 22.72 5.15 -11.72
CA THR A 348 21.79 4.71 -10.67
C THR A 348 22.37 4.74 -9.25
N THR A 349 23.60 5.23 -9.06
CA THR A 349 24.14 5.50 -7.71
C THR A 349 23.40 6.69 -7.08
N LEU A 350 22.74 6.46 -5.94
CA LEU A 350 21.95 7.49 -5.26
C LEU A 350 22.85 8.56 -4.62
N THR A 351 22.38 9.79 -4.66
CA THR A 351 23.04 10.96 -4.05
C THR A 351 22.22 11.50 -2.89
N GLU A 352 22.86 12.20 -1.96
CA GLU A 352 22.17 12.83 -0.81
C GLU A 352 21.12 13.83 -1.31
N ALA A 353 21.43 14.60 -2.35
CA ALA A 353 20.50 15.54 -2.98
C ALA A 353 19.22 14.85 -3.48
N GLU A 354 19.32 13.64 -4.04
CA GLU A 354 18.16 12.86 -4.51
C GLU A 354 17.34 12.28 -3.34
N VAL A 355 18.01 11.73 -2.32
CA VAL A 355 17.34 11.25 -1.10
C VAL A 355 16.59 12.41 -0.41
N GLN A 356 17.17 13.61 -0.35
CA GLN A 356 16.52 14.80 0.18
C GLN A 356 15.40 15.34 -0.73
N ARG A 357 15.55 15.28 -2.07
CA ARG A 357 14.49 15.66 -3.05
C ARG A 357 13.21 14.86 -2.82
N VAL A 358 13.32 13.59 -2.47
CA VAL A 358 12.17 12.73 -2.15
C VAL A 358 11.73 12.89 -0.68
N SER A 359 12.67 12.90 0.27
CA SER A 359 12.37 12.97 1.71
C SER A 359 11.59 14.22 2.12
N ARG A 360 11.82 15.37 1.47
CA ARG A 360 11.09 16.63 1.73
C ARG A 360 9.57 16.55 1.55
N HIS A 361 9.03 15.50 0.89
CA HIS A 361 7.59 15.30 0.74
C HIS A 361 6.96 14.46 1.87
N PHE A 362 7.77 13.86 2.75
CA PHE A 362 7.30 12.96 3.82
C PHE A 362 7.26 13.64 5.20
N VAL A 363 6.92 14.93 5.21
CA VAL A 363 6.99 15.81 6.40
C VAL A 363 6.09 15.31 7.53
N ASP A 364 6.64 15.22 8.74
CA ASP A 364 5.88 15.07 9.99
C ASP A 364 4.84 16.22 10.10
N PRO A 365 3.56 15.96 10.45
CA PRO A 365 2.63 17.04 10.76
C PRO A 365 3.11 17.87 11.97
N GLN A 366 2.55 19.07 12.14
CA GLN A 366 2.80 19.90 13.32
C GLN A 366 2.09 19.28 14.55
N TYR A 367 2.71 18.24 15.12
CA TYR A 367 2.32 17.64 16.39
C TYR A 367 2.33 18.70 17.48
N LYS A 368 1.31 18.69 18.34
CA LYS A 368 1.30 19.50 19.56
C LYS A 368 2.38 18.95 20.52
N ALA A 369 3.01 19.84 21.28
CA ALA A 369 3.80 19.41 22.43
C ALA A 369 2.85 18.87 23.51
N LEU A 370 2.77 17.55 23.63
CA LEU A 370 1.96 16.83 24.61
C LEU A 370 2.87 15.95 25.47
N SER A 371 2.36 15.48 26.59
CA SER A 371 2.97 14.45 27.43
C SER A 371 2.10 13.19 27.43
N ASP A 372 2.68 12.04 27.77
CA ASP A 372 1.93 10.79 27.87
C ASP A 372 1.14 10.73 29.19
N GLN A 373 -0.18 10.92 29.09
CA GLN A 373 -1.12 10.98 30.21
C GLN A 373 -1.43 9.60 30.82
N HIS A 374 -0.40 8.84 31.19
CA HIS A 374 -0.53 7.43 31.61
C HIS A 374 -1.52 7.21 32.77
N ALA A 375 -1.53 8.10 33.78
CA ALA A 375 -2.41 7.97 34.95
C ALA A 375 -3.89 8.22 34.60
N GLU A 376 -4.18 9.26 33.83
CA GLU A 376 -5.52 9.59 33.36
C GLU A 376 -6.06 8.49 32.43
N LEU A 377 -5.22 7.99 31.52
CA LEU A 377 -5.56 6.89 30.63
C LEU A 377 -5.83 5.58 31.40
N ALA A 378 -5.09 5.29 32.47
CA ALA A 378 -5.34 4.14 33.33
C ALA A 378 -6.68 4.26 34.09
N ALA A 379 -7.03 5.46 34.55
CA ALA A 379 -8.32 5.73 35.17
C ALA A 379 -9.49 5.59 34.18
N LEU A 380 -9.31 6.00 32.93
CA LEU A 380 -10.30 5.83 31.84
C LEU A 380 -10.42 4.36 31.40
N ASP A 381 -9.31 3.62 31.30
CA ASP A 381 -9.34 2.18 30.99
C ASP A 381 -10.11 1.38 32.07
N ALA A 382 -9.98 1.76 33.34
CA ALA A 382 -10.71 1.15 34.45
C ALA A 382 -12.22 1.46 34.42
N GLN A 383 -12.60 2.69 34.05
CA GLN A 383 -14.00 3.10 33.86
C GLN A 383 -14.63 2.48 32.61
N HIS A 384 -13.83 2.24 31.56
CA HIS A 384 -14.29 1.77 30.26
C HIS A 384 -13.59 0.46 29.84
N PRO A 385 -13.80 -0.67 30.57
CA PRO A 385 -13.08 -1.92 30.33
C PRO A 385 -13.37 -2.54 28.95
N GLY A 386 -14.45 -2.13 28.27
CA GLY A 386 -14.69 -2.44 26.85
C GLY A 386 -13.71 -1.71 25.93
N PHE A 387 -13.53 -0.41 26.12
CA PHE A 387 -12.58 0.42 25.38
C PHE A 387 -11.13 0.02 25.69
N ALA A 388 -10.79 -0.26 26.95
CA ALA A 388 -9.46 -0.76 27.33
C ALA A 388 -9.08 -2.05 26.57
N ARG A 389 -10.01 -3.01 26.49
CA ARG A 389 -9.80 -4.24 25.70
C ARG A 389 -9.68 -4.00 24.19
N TRP A 390 -10.39 -2.99 23.66
CA TRP A 390 -10.19 -2.56 22.27
C TRP A 390 -8.81 -1.95 22.09
N ARG A 391 -8.44 -0.96 22.93
CA ARG A 391 -7.16 -0.23 22.92
C ARG A 391 -5.98 -1.18 22.92
N GLN A 392 -5.94 -2.15 23.85
CA GLN A 392 -4.94 -3.22 23.95
C GLN A 392 -4.70 -4.06 22.69
N ARG A 393 -5.57 -3.99 21.66
CA ARG A 393 -5.53 -4.82 20.45
C ARG A 393 -5.46 -4.00 19.15
N ASN A 394 -5.69 -2.68 19.22
CA ASN A 394 -6.03 -1.82 18.07
C ASN A 394 -5.21 -0.52 18.03
N VAL A 395 -4.10 -0.46 18.78
CA VAL A 395 -3.20 0.70 18.80
C VAL A 395 -1.73 0.28 18.81
N LEU A 396 -0.86 1.15 18.29
CA LEU A 396 0.60 1.09 18.44
C LEU A 396 1.11 2.42 19.01
N ALA A 397 2.15 2.36 19.86
CA ALA A 397 2.84 3.54 20.35
C ALA A 397 3.44 4.37 19.20
N HIS A 398 3.32 5.70 19.31
CA HIS A 398 3.80 6.65 18.30
C HIS A 398 5.18 7.21 18.70
N LYS A 399 6.02 7.59 17.73
CA LYS A 399 7.32 8.27 17.95
C LYS A 399 7.24 9.68 18.57
N LYS A 400 6.07 10.09 19.08
CA LYS A 400 5.76 11.42 19.63
C LYS A 400 4.86 11.25 20.87
N PRO A 401 5.24 11.76 22.05
CA PRO A 401 4.41 11.70 23.25
C PRO A 401 3.02 12.30 23.06
N GLY A 402 2.02 11.71 23.72
CA GLY A 402 0.60 12.10 23.62
C GLY A 402 -0.08 11.75 22.28
N TYR A 403 0.62 11.06 21.37
CA TYR A 403 0.06 10.54 20.12
C TYR A 403 0.07 9.01 20.10
N ILE A 404 -0.84 8.42 19.32
CA ILE A 404 -0.97 6.97 19.18
C ILE A 404 -1.39 6.62 17.75
N ALA A 405 -0.83 5.56 17.19
CA ALA A 405 -1.31 5.02 15.92
C ALA A 405 -2.51 4.11 16.17
N VAL A 406 -3.58 4.26 15.41
CA VAL A 406 -4.84 3.49 15.57
C VAL A 406 -5.05 2.57 14.37
N THR A 407 -5.68 1.44 14.63
CA THR A 407 -5.95 0.36 13.68
C THR A 407 -7.40 -0.12 13.93
N LEU A 408 -8.26 -0.34 12.91
CA LEU A 408 -9.70 -0.68 13.09
C LEU A 408 -10.25 -1.77 12.14
N SER A 409 -10.99 -2.79 12.58
CA SER A 409 -11.17 -3.99 11.72
C SER A 409 -12.06 -3.77 10.49
N LEU A 410 -11.52 -4.02 9.29
CA LEU A 410 -12.25 -4.08 8.00
C LEU A 410 -12.89 -5.46 7.74
N LYS A 411 -13.16 -6.22 8.81
CA LYS A 411 -13.53 -7.64 8.74
C LYS A 411 -14.69 -7.95 9.69
N PRO A 412 -15.92 -7.49 9.37
CA PRO A 412 -17.10 -7.88 10.12
C PRO A 412 -17.33 -9.39 10.01
N THR A 413 -17.71 -10.01 11.13
CA THR A 413 -17.89 -11.46 11.25
C THR A 413 -18.92 -11.97 10.24
N GLY A 414 -18.51 -12.90 9.36
CA GLY A 414 -19.36 -13.50 8.34
C GLY A 414 -19.32 -12.82 6.96
N VAL A 415 -18.58 -11.72 6.81
CA VAL A 415 -18.38 -11.03 5.53
C VAL A 415 -17.03 -11.40 4.92
N ALA A 416 -16.89 -11.24 3.60
CA ALA A 416 -15.60 -11.38 2.92
C ALA A 416 -14.58 -10.36 3.48
N PRO A 417 -13.36 -10.78 3.86
CA PRO A 417 -12.42 -9.89 4.50
C PRO A 417 -11.81 -8.89 3.49
N GLY A 418 -11.79 -7.60 3.86
CA GLY A 418 -11.15 -6.53 3.09
C GLY A 418 -12.11 -5.66 2.26
N ASP A 419 -13.38 -6.02 2.14
CA ASP A 419 -14.39 -5.19 1.49
C ASP A 419 -14.81 -4.01 2.40
N VAL A 420 -14.91 -2.81 1.83
CA VAL A 420 -15.21 -1.55 2.53
C VAL A 420 -16.23 -0.73 1.74
N THR A 421 -17.21 -0.15 2.45
CA THR A 421 -18.30 0.70 1.93
C THR A 421 -18.20 2.12 2.47
#